data_AF-A0A7N2QXL0-F1
#
_entry.id   AF-A0A7N2QXL0-F1
#
_cell.length_a   1.000
_cell.length_b   1.000
_cell.length_c   1.000
_cell.angle_alpha   90.00
_cell.angle_beta   90.00
_cell.angle_gamma   90.00
#
_symmetry.space_group_name_H-M   'P 1'
#
loop_
_entity.id
_entity.type
_entity.pdbx_description
1 polymer ?
#
loop_
_entity_poly.entity_id
_entity_poly.type
_entity_poly.pdbx_seq_one_letter_code
_entity_poly.pdbx_strand_id
1 'polypeptide(L)'
;MGRRHLLGPSGTLNTITPCAACKLLRRRCAEECPFSPYFSPHEPHKFAAVHKVFGASNVSKMLMEVPESQRADAANSLVYEANLRLRDPVYGCMGAISALQQQIHSLQAELNSVRTEILKYKYREATSNIISSSPADLVPFGAVSIAAPQRTLRPPPPTPPPPPPPPPPVFSSPPIVVTSLSSSSSTSFYIPPTSTTSYSSILSGNVSYFN
;
A
#
# COMPACT_ATOMS: atom_id res chain seq x y z
N MET A 1 -54.88 20.50 20.29
CA MET A 1 -53.56 21.18 20.33
C MET A 1 -52.67 20.53 19.27
N GLY A 2 -52.76 20.82 17.97
CA GLY A 2 -52.47 22.10 17.33
C GLY A 2 -51.22 21.94 16.45
N ARG A 3 -51.34 21.17 15.35
CA ARG A 3 -50.26 20.91 14.38
C ARG A 3 -50.12 22.15 13.49
N ARG A 4 -49.09 22.98 13.72
CA ARG A 4 -48.82 24.14 12.85
C ARG A 4 -48.10 23.66 11.60
N HIS A 5 -48.83 23.60 10.48
CA HIS A 5 -48.26 23.63 9.14
C HIS A 5 -47.74 25.05 8.88
N LEU A 6 -46.45 25.20 8.61
CA LEU A 6 -45.90 26.38 7.94
C LEU A 6 -45.66 26.00 6.48
N LEU A 7 -46.44 26.62 5.59
CA LEU A 7 -46.24 26.58 4.15
C LEU A 7 -44.98 27.37 3.80
N GLY A 8 -43.97 26.69 3.26
CA GLY A 8 -42.89 27.31 2.48
C GLY A 8 -43.21 27.23 0.97
N PRO A 9 -42.70 28.16 0.14
CA PRO A 9 -43.08 28.26 -1.25
C PRO A 9 -42.41 27.17 -2.10
N SER A 10 -43.17 26.68 -3.09
CA SER A 10 -42.78 25.87 -4.25
C SER A 10 -41.39 25.24 -4.25
N GLY A 11 -41.32 23.99 -3.80
CA GLY A 11 -40.34 23.02 -4.27
C GLY A 11 -41.13 21.80 -4.73
N THR A 12 -40.93 21.38 -5.97
CA THR A 12 -41.49 20.15 -6.53
C THR A 12 -41.35 19.01 -5.52
N LEU A 13 -42.45 18.31 -5.22
CA LEU A 13 -42.43 17.05 -4.48
C LEU A 13 -41.75 15.99 -5.35
N ASN A 14 -40.45 16.13 -5.53
CA ASN A 14 -39.62 15.10 -6.08
C ASN A 14 -39.51 14.05 -4.99
N THR A 15 -39.88 12.83 -5.33
CA THR A 15 -39.55 11.61 -4.61
C THR A 15 -38.02 11.43 -4.59
N ILE A 16 -37.30 12.33 -3.90
CA ILE A 16 -35.85 12.27 -3.75
C ILE A 16 -35.58 11.07 -2.87
N THR A 17 -35.22 9.96 -3.52
CA THR A 17 -34.73 8.77 -2.83
C THR A 17 -33.54 9.22 -1.98
N PRO A 18 -33.59 9.10 -0.65
CA PRO A 18 -32.51 9.57 0.20
C PRO A 18 -31.24 8.81 -0.13
N CYS A 19 -30.09 9.50 -0.22
CA CYS A 19 -28.81 8.85 -0.41
C CYS A 19 -28.51 7.85 0.72
N ALA A 20 -27.57 6.93 0.52
CA ALA A 20 -27.25 5.90 1.51
C ALA A 20 -26.91 6.49 2.90
N ALA A 21 -26.24 7.64 2.93
CA ALA A 21 -25.93 8.34 4.17
C ALA A 21 -27.17 8.81 4.93
N CYS A 22 -28.04 9.55 4.27
CA CYS A 22 -29.26 10.08 4.88
C CYS A 22 -30.22 8.97 5.28
N LYS A 23 -30.28 7.88 4.49
CA LYS A 23 -31.04 6.68 4.82
C LYS A 23 -30.51 6.01 6.09
N LEU A 24 -29.20 5.81 6.22
CA LEU A 24 -28.59 5.20 7.42
C LEU A 24 -28.74 6.09 8.66
N LEU A 25 -28.54 7.39 8.50
CA LEU A 25 -28.62 8.39 9.59
C LEU A 25 -30.05 8.79 9.95
N ARG A 26 -31.07 8.23 9.26
CA ARG A 26 -32.50 8.51 9.48
C ARG A 26 -32.85 10.00 9.44
N ARG A 27 -32.24 10.76 8.52
CA ARG A 27 -32.47 12.20 8.34
C ARG A 27 -32.92 12.51 6.91
N ARG A 28 -33.51 13.69 6.71
CA ARG A 28 -33.90 14.17 5.37
C ARG A 28 -32.64 14.39 4.51
N CYS A 29 -32.69 13.95 3.25
CA CYS A 29 -31.67 14.28 2.26
C CYS A 29 -32.01 15.63 1.64
N ALA A 30 -31.19 16.66 1.90
CA ALA A 30 -31.30 17.96 1.27
C ALA A 30 -30.82 17.91 -0.19
N GLU A 31 -31.16 18.92 -0.98
CA GLU A 31 -30.68 19.08 -2.37
C GLU A 31 -29.14 19.17 -2.38
N GLU A 32 -28.58 20.02 -1.53
CA GLU A 32 -27.12 20.19 -1.34
C GLU A 32 -26.55 19.23 -0.28
N CYS A 33 -26.91 17.95 -0.35
CA CYS A 33 -26.39 16.94 0.57
C CYS A 33 -24.93 16.57 0.21
N PRO A 34 -23.94 16.75 1.10
CA PRO A 34 -22.52 16.51 0.80
C PRO A 34 -22.18 15.04 0.54
N PHE A 35 -23.10 14.13 0.86
CA PHE A 35 -22.94 12.69 0.64
C PHE A 35 -23.66 12.17 -0.60
N SER A 36 -24.65 12.92 -1.11
CA SER A 36 -25.55 12.41 -2.16
C SER A 36 -24.83 12.05 -3.46
N PRO A 37 -23.86 12.85 -3.96
CA PRO A 37 -23.15 12.53 -5.19
C PRO A 37 -22.28 11.25 -5.10
N TYR A 38 -21.85 10.87 -3.89
CA TYR A 38 -20.83 9.83 -3.71
C TYR A 38 -21.36 8.54 -3.07
N PHE A 39 -22.50 8.60 -2.38
CA PHE A 39 -23.08 7.47 -1.65
C PHE A 39 -24.49 7.14 -2.16
N SER A 40 -24.54 6.38 -3.25
CA SER A 40 -25.78 5.91 -3.89
C SER A 40 -26.66 5.09 -2.92
N PRO A 41 -27.99 5.25 -2.95
CA PRO A 41 -28.91 4.43 -2.16
C PRO A 41 -28.86 2.93 -2.50
N HIS A 42 -28.33 2.57 -3.67
CA HIS A 42 -28.15 1.17 -4.11
C HIS A 42 -26.94 0.50 -3.46
N GLU A 43 -26.02 1.27 -2.87
CA GLU A 43 -24.79 0.77 -2.26
C GLU A 43 -24.68 1.17 -0.77
N PRO A 44 -25.66 0.79 0.08
CA PRO A 44 -25.71 1.24 1.47
C PRO A 44 -24.51 0.77 2.31
N HIS A 45 -23.89 -0.34 1.91
CA HIS A 45 -22.72 -0.90 2.57
C HIS A 45 -21.49 0.03 2.49
N LYS A 46 -21.33 0.79 1.39
CA LYS A 46 -20.23 1.76 1.25
C LYS A 46 -20.28 2.82 2.35
N PHE A 47 -21.44 3.44 2.54
CA PHE A 47 -21.60 4.44 3.59
C PHE A 47 -21.54 3.83 5.00
N ALA A 48 -22.11 2.64 5.19
CA ALA A 48 -22.05 1.95 6.49
C ALA A 48 -20.61 1.68 6.93
N ALA A 49 -19.73 1.28 6.00
CA ALA A 49 -18.32 1.03 6.29
C ALA A 49 -17.59 2.31 6.72
N VAL A 50 -17.66 3.38 5.92
CA VAL A 50 -17.00 4.65 6.26
C VAL A 50 -17.58 5.30 7.50
N HIS A 51 -18.88 5.17 7.74
CA HIS A 51 -19.53 5.66 8.95
C HIS A 51 -19.01 4.93 10.20
N LYS A 52 -18.81 3.61 10.12
CA LYS A 52 -18.31 2.82 11.23
C LYS A 52 -16.84 3.12 11.56
N VAL A 53 -16.00 3.39 10.55
CA VAL A 53 -14.55 3.58 10.73
C VAL A 53 -14.19 5.04 11.00
N PHE A 54 -14.71 5.97 10.20
CA PHE A 54 -14.34 7.38 10.25
C PHE A 54 -15.40 8.24 10.94
N GLY A 55 -16.67 7.85 10.87
CA GLY A 55 -17.80 8.66 11.35
C GLY A 55 -18.27 9.68 10.31
N ALA A 56 -19.58 9.97 10.30
CA ALA A 56 -20.20 10.79 9.26
C ALA A 56 -19.62 12.21 9.21
N SER A 57 -19.40 12.84 10.37
CA SER A 57 -18.88 14.21 10.44
C SER A 57 -17.47 14.32 9.87
N ASN A 58 -16.60 13.35 10.17
CA ASN A 58 -15.24 13.33 9.66
C ASN A 58 -15.22 13.07 8.15
N VAL A 59 -16.04 12.14 7.65
CA VAL A 59 -16.18 11.91 6.20
C VAL A 59 -16.64 13.18 5.50
N SER A 60 -17.64 13.88 6.04
CA SER A 60 -18.09 15.15 5.48
C SER A 60 -16.95 16.18 5.44
N LYS A 61 -16.19 16.31 6.52
CA LYS A 61 -15.07 17.25 6.61
C LYS A 61 -13.98 16.93 5.59
N MET A 62 -13.53 15.68 5.54
CA MET A 62 -12.50 15.23 4.58
C MET A 62 -12.93 15.44 3.13
N LEU A 63 -14.20 15.18 2.79
CA LEU A 63 -14.70 15.44 1.44
C LEU A 63 -14.72 16.94 1.12
N MET A 64 -15.02 17.80 2.08
CA MET A 64 -15.04 19.26 1.86
C MET A 64 -13.64 19.88 1.78
N GLU A 65 -12.62 19.25 2.39
CA GLU A 65 -11.21 19.65 2.30
C GLU A 65 -10.59 19.34 0.92
N VAL A 66 -11.17 18.39 0.18
CA VAL A 66 -10.71 17.99 -1.15
C VAL A 66 -11.45 18.79 -2.24
N PRO A 67 -10.75 19.22 -3.33
CA PRO A 67 -11.38 19.85 -4.49
C PRO A 67 -12.50 18.97 -5.07
N GLU A 68 -13.58 19.59 -5.53
CA GLU A 68 -14.79 18.87 -5.97
C GLU A 68 -14.51 17.77 -7.01
N SER A 69 -13.59 18.03 -7.94
CA SER A 69 -13.16 17.08 -8.98
C SER A 69 -12.56 15.78 -8.43
N GLN A 70 -12.01 15.79 -7.21
CA GLN A 70 -11.35 14.65 -6.59
C GLN A 70 -12.20 13.99 -5.48
N ARG A 71 -13.36 14.57 -5.14
CA ARG A 71 -14.19 14.05 -4.03
C ARG A 71 -14.73 12.66 -4.27
N ALA A 72 -15.00 12.29 -5.53
CA ALA A 72 -15.41 10.94 -5.89
C ALA A 72 -14.32 9.91 -5.57
N ASP A 73 -13.08 10.21 -5.95
CA ASP A 73 -11.91 9.35 -5.68
C ASP A 73 -11.58 9.30 -4.18
N ALA A 74 -11.71 10.43 -3.48
CA ALA A 74 -11.56 10.48 -2.03
C ALA A 74 -12.62 9.60 -1.33
N ALA A 75 -13.89 9.68 -1.75
CA ALA A 75 -14.95 8.83 -1.21
C ALA A 75 -14.67 7.34 -1.47
N ASN A 76 -14.22 6.98 -2.68
CA ASN A 76 -13.84 5.61 -3.01
C ASN A 76 -12.66 5.11 -2.15
N SER A 77 -11.64 5.94 -1.94
CA SER A 77 -10.48 5.64 -1.09
C SER A 77 -10.89 5.41 0.36
N LEU A 78 -11.74 6.29 0.92
CA LEU A 78 -12.29 6.12 2.26
C LEU A 78 -13.08 4.81 2.39
N VAL A 79 -13.90 4.47 1.40
CA VAL A 79 -14.64 3.19 1.39
C VAL A 79 -13.67 2.01 1.38
N TYR A 80 -12.63 2.05 0.56
CA TYR A 80 -11.61 1.01 0.47
C TYR A 80 -10.88 0.81 1.81
N GLU A 81 -10.38 1.89 2.40
CA GLU A 81 -9.69 1.87 3.69
C GLU A 81 -10.60 1.41 4.83
N ALA A 82 -11.85 1.87 4.87
CA ALA A 82 -12.82 1.44 5.86
C ALA A 82 -13.06 -0.08 5.77
N ASN A 83 -13.24 -0.62 4.55
CA ASN A 83 -13.42 -2.06 4.36
C ASN A 83 -12.20 -2.88 4.79
N LEU A 84 -10.98 -2.35 4.59
CA LEU A 84 -9.77 -3.01 5.11
C LEU A 84 -9.73 -2.98 6.63
N ARG A 85 -10.03 -1.85 7.26
CA ARG A 85 -10.07 -1.73 8.73
C ARG A 85 -11.15 -2.60 9.36
N LEU A 86 -12.27 -2.83 8.67
CA LEU A 86 -13.33 -3.72 9.14
C LEU A 86 -12.95 -5.20 9.04
N ARG A 87 -12.17 -5.60 8.03
CA ARG A 87 -11.66 -6.98 7.88
C ARG A 87 -10.47 -7.26 8.80
N ASP A 88 -9.60 -6.26 8.97
CA ASP A 88 -8.44 -6.31 9.85
C ASP A 88 -8.47 -5.10 10.81
N PRO A 89 -9.05 -5.27 12.01
CA PRO A 89 -9.13 -4.21 13.01
C PRO A 89 -7.78 -3.77 13.56
N VAL A 90 -6.72 -4.57 13.39
CA VAL A 90 -5.39 -4.28 13.94
C VAL A 90 -4.60 -3.46 12.94
N TYR A 91 -4.42 -3.94 11.70
CA TYR A 91 -3.55 -3.30 10.71
C TYR A 91 -4.31 -2.63 9.56
N GLY A 92 -5.54 -3.04 9.24
CA GLY A 92 -6.34 -2.44 8.17
C GLY A 92 -5.57 -2.31 6.85
N CYS A 93 -5.48 -1.09 6.30
CA CYS A 93 -4.72 -0.82 5.09
C CYS A 93 -3.20 -0.93 5.26
N MET A 94 -2.67 -0.73 6.46
CA MET A 94 -1.23 -0.92 6.73
C MET A 94 -0.80 -2.37 6.53
N GLY A 95 -1.66 -3.33 6.86
CA GLY A 95 -1.39 -4.76 6.62
C GLY A 95 -1.23 -5.07 5.14
N ALA A 96 -2.09 -4.48 4.29
CA ALA A 96 -1.98 -4.61 2.83
C ALA A 96 -0.68 -3.98 2.31
N ILE A 97 -0.32 -2.80 2.80
CA ILE A 97 0.93 -2.12 2.43
C ILE A 97 2.15 -2.99 2.81
N SER A 98 2.21 -3.50 4.04
CA SER A 98 3.32 -4.34 4.49
C SER A 98 3.44 -5.63 3.70
N ALA A 99 2.31 -6.29 3.37
CA ALA A 99 2.31 -7.49 2.54
C ALA A 99 2.85 -7.20 1.13
N LEU A 100 2.46 -6.08 0.52
CA LEU A 100 2.96 -5.66 -0.79
C LEU A 100 4.46 -5.32 -0.75
N GLN A 101 4.92 -4.64 0.30
CA GLN A 101 6.34 -4.34 0.50
C GLN A 101 7.18 -5.62 0.63
N GLN A 102 6.69 -6.62 1.38
CA GLN A 102 7.35 -7.93 1.47
C GLN A 102 7.42 -8.63 0.12
N GLN A 103 6.36 -8.58 -0.70
CA GLN A 103 6.36 -9.15 -2.05
C GLN A 103 7.39 -8.45 -2.95
N ILE A 104 7.45 -7.12 -2.93
CA ILE A 104 8.47 -6.36 -3.66
C ILE A 104 9.88 -6.81 -3.25
N HIS A 105 10.14 -6.93 -1.95
CA HIS A 105 11.44 -7.36 -1.45
C HIS A 105 11.79 -8.79 -1.87
N SER A 106 10.83 -9.71 -1.78
CA SER A 106 11.01 -11.11 -2.20
C SER A 106 11.32 -11.21 -3.69
N LEU A 107 10.53 -10.53 -4.53
CA LEU A 107 10.73 -10.52 -5.98
C LEU A 107 12.05 -9.86 -6.36
N GLN A 108 12.44 -8.80 -5.66
CA GLN A 108 13.73 -8.15 -5.90
C GLN A 108 14.90 -9.07 -5.53
N ALA A 109 14.79 -9.84 -4.44
CA ALA A 109 15.79 -10.81 -4.04
C ALA A 109 15.92 -11.95 -5.07
N GLU A 110 14.80 -12.46 -5.58
CA GLU A 110 14.77 -13.49 -6.63
C GLU A 110 15.42 -12.98 -7.93
N LEU A 111 15.04 -11.78 -8.38
CA LEU A 111 15.66 -11.15 -9.55
C LEU A 111 17.17 -10.99 -9.39
N ASN A 112 17.63 -10.57 -8.20
CA ASN A 112 19.05 -10.42 -7.92
C ASN A 112 19.77 -11.79 -7.93
N SER A 113 19.16 -12.81 -7.34
CA SER A 113 19.70 -14.19 -7.36
C SER A 113 19.88 -14.69 -8.79
N VAL A 114 18.85 -14.55 -9.65
CA VAL A 114 18.92 -14.96 -11.06
C VAL A 114 19.99 -14.17 -11.82
N ARG A 115 20.08 -12.85 -11.60
CA ARG A 115 21.13 -12.01 -12.23
C ARG A 115 22.53 -12.47 -11.83
N THR A 116 22.75 -12.75 -10.55
CA THR A 116 24.03 -13.28 -10.06
C THR A 116 24.36 -14.61 -10.71
N GLU A 117 23.38 -15.49 -10.88
CA GLU A 117 23.59 -16.79 -11.51
C GLU A 117 23.94 -16.67 -13.01
N ILE A 118 23.25 -15.78 -13.74
CA ILE A 118 23.59 -15.46 -15.14
C ILE A 118 25.03 -14.95 -15.26
N LEU A 119 25.46 -14.07 -14.37
CA LEU A 119 26.83 -13.53 -14.40
C LEU A 119 27.87 -14.63 -14.13
N LYS A 120 27.60 -15.57 -13.23
CA LYS A 120 28.48 -16.73 -13.00
C LYS A 120 28.61 -17.59 -14.25
N TYR A 121 27.50 -17.90 -14.93
CA TYR A 121 27.53 -18.67 -16.17
C TYR A 121 28.34 -17.96 -17.26
N LYS A 122 28.10 -16.67 -17.49
CA LYS A 122 28.86 -15.87 -18.47
C LYS A 122 30.35 -15.81 -18.16
N TYR A 123 30.72 -15.66 -16.89
CA TYR A 123 32.12 -15.69 -16.48
C TYR A 123 32.75 -17.06 -16.73
N ARG A 124 32.06 -18.14 -16.39
CA ARG A 124 32.53 -19.51 -16.62
C ARG A 124 32.72 -19.81 -18.10
N GLU A 125 31.80 -19.38 -18.97
CA GLU A 125 31.94 -19.50 -20.43
C GLU A 125 33.16 -18.73 -20.94
N ALA A 126 33.38 -17.50 -20.48
CA ALA A 126 34.55 -16.70 -20.86
C ALA A 126 35.86 -17.37 -20.43
N THR A 127 35.94 -17.91 -19.21
CA THR A 127 37.14 -18.63 -18.73
C THR A 127 37.37 -19.95 -19.49
N SER A 128 36.31 -20.70 -19.79
CA SER A 128 36.40 -21.95 -20.56
C SER A 128 36.87 -21.71 -22.01
N ASN A 129 36.43 -20.61 -22.63
CA ASN A 129 36.83 -20.25 -23.99
C ASN A 129 38.30 -19.77 -24.08
N ILE A 130 38.88 -19.25 -22.99
CA ILE A 130 40.30 -18.83 -22.95
C ILE A 130 41.25 -20.03 -22.80
N ILE A 131 40.82 -21.13 -22.17
CA ILE A 131 41.66 -22.32 -21.95
C ILE A 131 41.66 -23.26 -23.17
N SER A 132 40.62 -23.21 -24.02
CA SER A 132 40.52 -24.04 -25.23
C SER A 132 41.33 -23.51 -26.44
N SER A 133 41.92 -22.31 -26.35
CA SER A 133 42.76 -21.70 -27.40
C SER A 133 44.27 -21.85 -27.14
N SER A 134 44.70 -23.05 -26.73
CA SER A 134 46.10 -23.46 -26.85
C SER A 134 46.19 -24.70 -27.76
N PRO A 135 46.79 -24.57 -28.96
CA PRO A 135 47.45 -25.70 -29.58
C PRO A 135 48.85 -25.83 -28.97
N ALA A 136 49.12 -27.01 -28.43
CA ALA A 136 50.46 -27.48 -28.13
C ALA A 136 51.31 -27.59 -29.42
N ASP A 137 52.63 -27.53 -29.22
CA ASP A 137 53.73 -27.87 -30.12
C ASP A 137 54.21 -26.82 -31.14
N LEU A 138 55.40 -26.23 -30.89
CA LEU A 138 56.66 -26.60 -31.56
C LEU A 138 57.86 -25.71 -31.10
N VAL A 139 58.79 -26.35 -30.38
CA VAL A 139 60.28 -26.23 -30.32
C VAL A 139 60.96 -24.87 -29.98
N PRO A 140 61.98 -24.85 -29.08
CA PRO A 140 62.76 -23.65 -28.77
C PRO A 140 64.03 -23.57 -29.62
N PHE A 141 64.15 -22.59 -30.53
CA PHE A 141 65.45 -22.11 -31.02
C PHE A 141 65.38 -20.61 -31.33
N GLY A 142 66.43 -19.90 -30.87
CA GLY A 142 66.42 -18.46 -30.69
C GLY A 142 66.30 -17.59 -31.94
N ALA A 143 65.85 -16.37 -31.73
CA ALA A 143 66.17 -15.22 -32.58
C ALA A 143 65.98 -13.92 -31.79
N VAL A 144 66.95 -13.02 -32.01
CA VAL A 144 67.13 -11.68 -31.45
C VAL A 144 66.08 -10.71 -32.03
N SER A 145 65.49 -9.82 -31.23
CA SER A 145 65.40 -8.37 -31.57
C SER A 145 64.51 -7.50 -30.66
N ILE A 146 65.16 -6.42 -30.23
CA ILE A 146 64.72 -5.01 -30.20
C ILE A 146 63.66 -4.60 -29.18
N ALA A 147 64.11 -3.70 -28.31
CA ALA A 147 63.35 -2.98 -27.30
C ALA A 147 62.16 -2.21 -27.89
N ALA A 148 61.01 -2.34 -27.22
CA ALA A 148 59.89 -1.41 -27.30
C ALA A 148 59.37 -1.18 -25.86
N PRO A 149 59.13 0.08 -25.42
CA PRO A 149 58.77 0.35 -24.05
C PRO A 149 57.33 -0.10 -23.77
N GLN A 150 57.15 -1.00 -22.82
CA GLN A 150 55.84 -1.36 -22.29
C GLN A 150 55.22 -0.15 -21.59
N ARG A 151 54.19 0.46 -22.20
CA ARG A 151 53.25 1.30 -21.47
C ARG A 151 52.35 0.37 -20.65
N THR A 152 52.69 0.18 -19.38
CA THR A 152 51.79 -0.39 -18.38
C THR A 152 50.57 0.52 -18.21
N LEU A 153 49.46 0.20 -18.86
CA LEU A 153 48.17 0.79 -18.50
C LEU A 153 47.77 0.24 -17.13
N ARG A 154 47.93 1.08 -16.12
CA ARG A 154 47.44 0.85 -14.76
C ARG A 154 45.90 0.89 -14.80
N PRO A 155 45.17 -0.09 -14.25
CA PRO A 155 43.72 -0.01 -14.16
C PRO A 155 43.31 1.17 -13.25
N PRO A 156 42.21 1.88 -13.56
CA PRO A 156 41.73 2.97 -12.72
C PRO A 156 41.31 2.45 -11.34
N PRO A 157 41.52 3.23 -10.27
CA PRO A 157 41.10 2.84 -8.93
C PRO A 157 39.56 2.70 -8.86
N PRO A 158 39.04 1.78 -8.03
CA PRO A 158 37.61 1.65 -7.83
C PRO A 158 37.05 2.95 -7.24
N THR A 159 36.00 3.48 -7.86
CA THR A 159 35.25 4.61 -7.32
C THR A 159 34.55 4.21 -6.02
N PRO A 160 34.54 5.07 -4.98
CA PRO A 160 33.87 4.76 -3.73
C PRO A 160 32.35 4.61 -3.95
N PRO A 161 31.67 3.74 -3.18
CA PRO A 161 30.23 3.59 -3.27
C PRO A 161 29.52 4.90 -2.89
N PRO A 162 28.35 5.18 -3.48
CA PRO A 162 27.56 6.36 -3.12
C PRO A 162 27.14 6.31 -1.64
N PRO A 163 27.03 7.46 -0.95
CA PRO A 163 26.62 7.50 0.44
C PRO A 163 25.18 6.98 0.62
N PRO A 164 24.87 6.38 1.77
CA PRO A 164 23.52 5.90 2.05
C PRO A 164 22.51 7.06 2.08
N PRO A 165 21.24 6.79 1.73
CA PRO A 165 20.19 7.80 1.80
C PRO A 165 19.99 8.30 3.25
N PRO A 166 19.60 9.57 3.44
CA PRO A 166 19.37 10.13 4.77
C PRO A 166 18.23 9.38 5.48
N PRO A 167 18.32 9.22 6.82
CA PRO A 167 17.25 8.60 7.59
C PRO A 167 15.95 9.43 7.51
N PRO A 168 14.78 8.77 7.58
CA PRO A 168 13.50 9.48 7.57
C PRO A 168 13.38 10.40 8.81
N PRO A 169 12.64 11.51 8.70
CA PRO A 169 12.43 12.43 9.82
C PRO A 169 11.75 11.70 10.98
N VAL A 170 12.38 11.74 12.14
CA VAL A 170 11.81 11.21 13.39
C VAL A 170 10.70 12.16 13.81
N PHE A 171 9.44 11.76 13.61
CA PHE A 171 8.31 12.47 14.18
C PHE A 171 8.32 12.30 15.69
N SER A 172 8.76 13.33 16.41
CA SER A 172 8.60 13.43 17.85
C SER A 172 7.10 13.36 18.19
N SER A 173 6.68 12.23 18.75
CA SER A 173 5.32 12.09 19.28
C SER A 173 5.14 13.05 20.46
N PRO A 174 4.05 13.82 20.55
CA PRO A 174 3.76 14.63 21.73
C PRO A 174 3.47 13.71 22.94
N PRO A 175 3.72 14.17 24.17
CA PRO A 175 3.54 13.35 25.36
C PRO A 175 2.06 12.95 25.53
N ILE A 176 1.83 11.66 25.78
CA ILE A 176 0.52 11.13 26.14
C ILE A 176 0.17 11.67 27.53
N VAL A 177 -0.80 12.57 27.60
CA VAL A 177 -1.46 12.94 28.86
C VAL A 177 -2.39 11.79 29.22
N VAL A 178 -1.99 10.98 30.19
CA VAL A 178 -2.82 9.90 30.74
C VAL A 178 -3.87 10.53 31.65
N THR A 179 -5.05 10.83 31.11
CA THR A 179 -6.20 11.17 31.95
C THR A 179 -6.78 9.88 32.49
N SER A 180 -6.49 9.59 33.75
CA SER A 180 -7.10 8.50 34.51
C SER A 180 -8.60 8.76 34.63
N LEU A 181 -9.44 7.88 34.08
CA LEU A 181 -10.83 7.80 34.47
C LEU A 181 -11.18 6.40 34.95
N SER A 182 -11.70 6.40 36.17
CA SER A 182 -12.01 5.31 37.07
C SER A 182 -12.97 4.25 36.52
N SER A 183 -12.58 3.00 36.78
CA SER A 183 -13.36 1.81 37.11
C SER A 183 -14.88 1.81 36.92
N SER A 184 -15.37 0.82 36.18
CA SER A 184 -16.58 0.07 36.54
C SER A 184 -16.49 -1.36 36.02
N SER A 185 -16.67 -2.29 36.95
CA SER A 185 -16.51 -3.73 36.86
C SER A 185 -17.59 -4.40 36.02
N SER A 186 -17.23 -5.44 35.26
CA SER A 186 -18.13 -6.55 34.92
C SER A 186 -17.32 -7.78 34.52
N THR A 187 -17.44 -8.81 35.35
CA THR A 187 -16.79 -10.11 35.30
C THR A 187 -17.51 -11.03 34.29
N SER A 188 -16.78 -11.72 33.41
CA SER A 188 -17.20 -13.02 32.87
C SER A 188 -15.99 -13.82 32.36
N PHE A 189 -16.14 -15.14 32.41
CA PHE A 189 -15.11 -16.16 32.61
C PHE A 189 -14.26 -16.54 31.36
N TYR A 190 -13.08 -17.11 31.66
CA TYR A 190 -12.13 -17.87 30.81
C TYR A 190 -12.80 -18.86 29.82
N ILE A 191 -12.19 -19.23 28.67
CA ILE A 191 -11.15 -20.29 28.49
C ILE A 191 -10.40 -20.08 27.14
N PRO A 192 -9.07 -20.35 27.04
CA PRO A 192 -8.32 -20.33 25.79
C PRO A 192 -8.26 -21.70 25.09
N PRO A 193 -7.88 -21.75 23.80
CA PRO A 193 -7.07 -22.84 23.32
C PRO A 193 -5.77 -22.37 22.66
N THR A 194 -4.74 -23.16 22.92
CA THR A 194 -3.39 -23.14 22.41
C THR A 194 -3.28 -23.68 20.97
N SER A 195 -2.14 -23.32 20.34
CA SER A 195 -1.36 -24.08 19.34
C SER A 195 -1.69 -23.96 17.84
N THR A 196 -0.75 -23.30 17.13
CA THR A 196 0.02 -23.76 15.95
C THR A 196 -0.67 -24.14 14.63
N THR A 197 -0.04 -23.66 13.54
CA THR A 197 -0.14 -24.12 12.13
C THR A 197 -1.39 -23.57 11.42
N SER A 198 -1.37 -22.94 10.25
CA SER A 198 -0.53 -23.13 9.07
C SER A 198 -0.63 -21.90 8.15
N TYR A 199 0.52 -21.53 7.63
CA TYR A 199 0.74 -20.75 6.41
C TYR A 199 -0.03 -21.35 5.21
N SER A 200 -0.42 -20.49 4.27
CA SER A 200 -1.02 -20.81 2.97
C SER A 200 -2.51 -21.15 2.95
N SER A 201 -3.37 -20.17 2.64
CA SER A 201 -4.58 -20.30 1.79
C SER A 201 -5.35 -18.97 1.71
N ILE A 202 -4.83 -17.96 1.02
CA ILE A 202 -5.71 -16.98 0.36
C ILE A 202 -5.29 -16.94 -1.11
N LEU A 203 -5.83 -17.93 -1.82
CA LEU A 203 -5.84 -18.02 -3.27
C LEU A 203 -6.76 -16.91 -3.82
N SER A 204 -6.17 -16.05 -4.65
CA SER A 204 -6.76 -15.52 -5.88
C SER A 204 -8.24 -15.12 -5.85
N GLY A 205 -8.53 -13.99 -5.20
CA GLY A 205 -9.70 -13.18 -5.54
C GLY A 205 -9.28 -12.10 -6.55
N ASN A 206 -9.31 -12.43 -7.84
CA ASN A 206 -9.15 -11.44 -8.92
C ASN A 206 -10.39 -10.53 -8.92
N VAL A 207 -10.39 -9.50 -8.08
CA VAL A 207 -11.41 -8.44 -8.12
C VAL A 207 -10.92 -7.40 -9.10
N SER A 208 -11.53 -7.40 -10.29
CA SER A 208 -11.39 -6.35 -11.30
C SER A 208 -11.82 -5.03 -10.68
N TYR A 209 -10.84 -4.22 -10.27
CA TYR A 209 -11.07 -2.99 -9.49
C TYR A 209 -11.24 -1.73 -10.35
N PHE A 210 -11.25 -1.85 -11.68
CA PHE A 210 -11.52 -0.75 -12.60
C PHE A 210 -12.39 -1.24 -13.76
N ASN A 211 -13.69 -0.95 -13.67
CA ASN A 211 -14.62 -0.72 -14.78
C ASN A 211 -15.77 0.13 -14.26
#